data_AF-A0A3M8C6A1-F1
#
_entry.id   AF-A0A3M8C6A1-F1
#
_cell.length_a   1.000
_cell.length_b   1.000
_cell.length_c   1.000
_cell.angle_alpha   90.00
_cell.angle_beta   90.00
_cell.angle_gamma   90.00
#
_symmetry.space_group_name_H-M   'P 1'
#
loop_
_entity.id
_entity.type
_entity.pdbx_description
1 polymer ?
#
loop_
_entity_poly.entity_id
_entity_poly.type
_entity_poly.pdbx_seq_one_letter_code
_entity_poly.pdbx_strand_id
1 'polypeptide(L)'
;MQDYDYLVKMFNSTDDKGAGHDFDLQHQPGSQDYKAVLKAFVQHELKKEIRSFITVSHSVNPRTMLVTTTDGTAIEVRMQKLNNLDHIWRVTGSNWMTPTGYASADERYRMLQIEEAPVQVREWATQWMASSDWEKHYLLLGEKTYVLIKTSESNTDSVELQDLGFWAGELSVSFQTFDYSKTADPSLISDYLLLEVDYAAEHGVSFRESYSYRE
;
A
#
# COMPACT_ATOMS: atom_id res chain seq x y z
N MET A 1 -11.46 14.72 2.87
CA MET A 1 -10.94 14.66 1.49
C MET A 1 -9.63 15.44 1.46
N GLN A 2 -8.51 14.92 1.97
CA GLN A 2 -7.31 15.79 2.02
C GLN A 2 -5.91 15.21 2.26
N ASP A 3 -5.64 13.90 2.26
CA ASP A 3 -4.24 13.45 2.46
C ASP A 3 -3.58 12.89 1.20
N TYR A 4 -4.15 11.84 0.61
CA TYR A 4 -3.62 11.22 -0.61
C TYR A 4 -3.57 12.21 -1.80
N ASP A 5 -4.74 12.73 -2.18
CA ASP A 5 -4.87 13.67 -3.29
C ASP A 5 -4.05 14.94 -3.09
N TYR A 6 -3.86 15.38 -1.84
CA TYR A 6 -3.09 16.58 -1.55
C TYR A 6 -1.59 16.30 -1.63
N LEU A 7 -1.07 15.23 -1.03
CA LEU A 7 0.35 14.89 -1.10
C LEU A 7 0.77 14.59 -2.54
N VAL A 8 -0.05 13.84 -3.29
CA VAL A 8 0.19 13.59 -4.73
C VAL A 8 0.15 14.91 -5.51
N LYS A 9 -0.83 15.80 -5.26
CA LYS A 9 -0.85 17.14 -5.89
C LYS A 9 0.36 17.98 -5.51
N MET A 10 0.82 17.92 -4.27
CA MET A 10 1.99 18.64 -3.80
C MET A 10 3.26 18.16 -4.50
N PHE A 11 3.53 16.85 -4.54
CA PHE A 11 4.64 16.28 -5.29
C PHE A 11 4.59 16.68 -6.77
N ASN A 12 3.42 16.62 -7.40
CA ASN A 12 3.22 17.08 -8.78
C ASN A 12 3.42 18.59 -8.98
N SER A 13 3.34 19.39 -7.90
CA SER A 13 3.55 20.84 -7.93
C SER A 13 4.96 21.29 -7.53
N THR A 14 5.77 20.37 -7.01
CA THR A 14 7.17 20.68 -6.69
C THR A 14 8.00 20.76 -7.97
N ASP A 15 8.82 21.81 -8.09
CA ASP A 15 9.78 21.97 -9.19
C ASP A 15 11.04 21.08 -8.99
N ASP A 16 11.16 20.47 -7.80
CA ASP A 16 12.19 19.48 -7.49
C ASP A 16 11.86 18.19 -8.23
N LYS A 17 12.69 17.84 -9.23
CA LYS A 17 12.50 16.65 -10.06
C LYS A 17 12.99 15.37 -9.38
N GLY A 18 13.40 15.48 -8.11
CA GLY A 18 14.02 14.42 -7.34
C GLY A 18 15.41 14.07 -7.85
N ALA A 19 16.10 13.22 -7.11
CA ALA A 19 17.34 12.63 -7.55
C ALA A 19 17.06 11.33 -8.31
N GLY A 20 17.65 11.20 -9.50
CA GLY A 20 17.79 9.91 -10.16
C GLY A 20 18.79 9.08 -9.35
N HIS A 21 18.34 7.94 -8.84
CA HIS A 21 19.18 7.01 -8.12
C HIS A 21 19.25 5.73 -8.94
N ASP A 22 20.44 5.25 -9.24
CA ASP A 22 20.66 3.83 -9.52
C ASP A 22 21.12 3.21 -8.20
N PHE A 23 20.19 3.12 -7.24
CA PHE A 23 20.52 2.52 -5.96
C PHE A 23 20.42 1.00 -6.10
N ASP A 24 21.58 0.40 -6.32
CA ASP A 24 21.68 -0.97 -6.74
C ASP A 24 21.72 -1.94 -5.55
N LEU A 25 20.54 -2.35 -5.10
CA LEU A 25 20.36 -3.39 -4.09
C LEU A 25 20.42 -4.81 -4.68
N GLN A 26 20.95 -4.97 -5.90
CA GLN A 26 21.08 -6.25 -6.63
C GLN A 26 21.62 -7.42 -5.80
N HIS A 27 22.39 -7.14 -4.74
CA HIS A 27 23.03 -8.16 -3.92
C HIS A 27 22.58 -8.16 -2.45
N GLN A 28 21.52 -7.40 -2.10
CA GLN A 28 20.96 -7.46 -0.75
C GLN A 28 19.96 -8.61 -0.62
N PRO A 29 19.99 -9.36 0.50
CA PRO A 29 18.94 -10.31 0.84
C PRO A 29 17.57 -9.60 0.83
N GLY A 30 16.60 -10.16 0.11
CA GLY A 30 15.27 -9.56 -0.03
C GLY A 30 15.13 -8.54 -1.16
N SER A 31 16.09 -8.44 -2.08
CA SER A 31 16.00 -7.55 -3.26
C SER A 31 14.81 -7.87 -4.20
N GLN A 32 14.21 -9.05 -4.09
CA GLN A 32 13.00 -9.47 -4.80
C GLN A 32 11.71 -8.88 -4.20
N ASP A 33 11.77 -8.38 -2.95
CA ASP A 33 10.65 -7.71 -2.28
C ASP A 33 10.85 -6.18 -2.34
N TYR A 34 9.94 -5.49 -3.03
CA TYR A 34 10.01 -4.04 -3.13
C TYR A 34 9.86 -3.36 -1.77
N LYS A 35 9.17 -3.96 -0.79
CA LYS A 35 9.02 -3.41 0.56
C LYS A 35 10.34 -3.49 1.31
N ALA A 36 11.04 -4.63 1.22
CA ALA A 36 12.40 -4.77 1.75
C ALA A 36 13.37 -3.79 1.08
N VAL A 37 13.34 -3.66 -0.24
CA VAL A 37 14.16 -2.69 -1.00
C VAL A 37 13.83 -1.25 -0.62
N LEU A 38 12.55 -0.91 -0.48
CA LEU A 38 12.08 0.41 -0.05
C LEU A 38 12.56 0.73 1.37
N LYS A 39 12.42 -0.22 2.30
CA LYS A 39 12.87 -0.09 3.68
C LYS A 39 14.39 0.06 3.74
N ALA A 40 15.13 -0.78 3.03
CA ALA A 40 16.58 -0.70 2.93
C ALA A 40 17.03 0.65 2.38
N PHE A 41 16.39 1.14 1.33
CA PHE A 41 16.67 2.46 0.77
C PHE A 41 16.41 3.59 1.79
N VAL A 42 15.24 3.63 2.41
CA VAL A 42 14.90 4.70 3.37
C VAL A 42 15.81 4.66 4.61
N GLN A 43 16.11 3.46 5.12
CA GLN A 43 16.94 3.30 6.31
C GLN A 43 18.44 3.50 6.04
N HIS A 44 18.96 2.91 4.97
CA HIS A 44 20.39 2.91 4.71
C HIS A 44 20.85 4.12 3.91
N GLU A 45 20.08 4.57 2.93
CA GLU A 45 20.46 5.74 2.13
C GLU A 45 19.96 7.04 2.74
N LEU A 46 18.66 7.09 3.06
CA LEU A 46 18.07 8.33 3.56
C LEU A 46 18.27 8.53 5.07
N LYS A 47 18.78 7.51 5.77
CA LYS A 47 18.98 7.51 7.23
C LYS A 47 17.71 7.88 8.01
N LYS A 48 16.55 7.43 7.51
CA LYS A 48 15.22 7.68 8.08
C LYS A 48 14.52 6.37 8.44
N GLU A 49 13.51 6.48 9.29
CA GLU A 49 12.62 5.36 9.58
C GLU A 49 11.26 5.57 8.91
N ILE A 50 10.77 4.53 8.24
CA ILE A 50 9.44 4.52 7.64
C ILE A 50 8.40 4.48 8.76
N ARG A 51 7.47 5.44 8.75
CA ARG A 51 6.23 5.37 9.52
C ARG A 51 5.16 4.61 8.73
N SER A 52 4.94 5.01 7.48
CA SER A 52 3.96 4.40 6.59
C SER A 52 4.35 4.59 5.11
N PHE A 53 3.79 3.78 4.22
CA PHE A 53 3.93 3.98 2.79
C PHE A 53 2.71 3.50 2.03
N ILE A 54 2.49 4.03 0.83
CA ILE A 54 1.41 3.68 -0.08
C ILE A 54 1.91 3.66 -1.52
N THR A 55 1.30 2.83 -2.37
CA THR A 55 1.58 2.84 -3.82
C THR A 55 0.73 3.92 -4.48
N VAL A 56 1.35 4.84 -5.23
CA VAL A 56 0.68 5.94 -5.96
C VAL A 56 0.68 5.73 -7.49
N SER A 57 1.49 4.79 -8.00
CA SER A 57 1.50 4.47 -9.43
C SER A 57 0.31 3.61 -9.85
N HIS A 58 -0.14 3.79 -11.11
CA HIS A 58 -1.16 2.94 -11.72
C HIS A 58 -0.60 1.63 -12.32
N SER A 59 0.72 1.42 -12.28
CA SER A 59 1.40 0.22 -12.78
C SER A 59 2.15 -0.50 -11.67
N VAL A 60 2.27 -1.83 -11.82
CA VAL A 60 3.10 -2.68 -10.94
C VAL A 60 4.58 -2.44 -11.19
N ASN A 61 4.97 -2.24 -12.44
CA ASN A 61 6.35 -1.98 -12.84
C ASN A 61 6.38 -1.00 -14.03
N PRO A 62 6.98 0.19 -13.92
CA PRO A 62 7.57 0.75 -12.69
C PRO A 62 6.51 1.03 -11.62
N ARG A 63 6.94 1.02 -10.35
CA ARG A 63 6.14 1.33 -9.17
C ARG A 63 6.54 2.69 -8.62
N THR A 64 5.60 3.47 -8.13
CA THR A 64 5.87 4.72 -7.39
C THR A 64 5.19 4.63 -6.04
N MET A 65 5.95 4.90 -4.99
CA MET A 65 5.54 4.81 -3.60
C MET A 65 5.60 6.18 -2.97
N LEU A 66 4.62 6.54 -2.14
CA LEU A 66 4.70 7.67 -1.23
C LEU A 66 4.97 7.14 0.17
N VAL A 67 6.07 7.59 0.78
CA VAL A 67 6.56 7.17 2.09
C VAL A 67 6.45 8.34 3.05
N THR A 68 5.86 8.11 4.21
CA THR A 68 5.92 9.03 5.35
C THR A 68 6.90 8.46 6.36
N THR A 69 7.81 9.28 6.85
CA THR A 69 8.83 8.89 7.84
C THR A 69 8.44 9.34 9.24
N THR A 70 9.07 8.74 10.27
CA THR A 70 8.75 9.02 11.68
C THR A 70 9.01 10.46 12.09
N ASP A 71 9.90 11.17 11.38
CA ASP A 71 10.16 12.61 11.57
C ASP A 71 9.19 13.53 10.82
N GLY A 72 8.18 12.96 10.14
CA GLY A 72 7.17 13.71 9.38
C GLY A 72 7.57 14.08 7.94
N THR A 73 8.73 13.62 7.45
CA THR A 73 9.11 13.84 6.04
C THR A 73 8.29 12.93 5.12
N ALA A 74 7.77 13.50 4.02
CA ALA A 74 7.15 12.76 2.93
C ALA A 74 8.15 12.57 1.77
N ILE A 75 8.20 11.36 1.21
CA ILE A 75 9.18 10.94 0.22
C ILE A 75 8.46 10.15 -0.87
N GLU A 76 8.53 10.62 -2.12
CA GLU A 76 8.18 9.81 -3.28
C GLU A 76 9.37 8.92 -3.64
N VAL A 77 9.15 7.62 -3.83
CA VAL A 77 10.16 6.65 -4.24
C VAL A 77 9.69 5.93 -5.49
N ARG A 78 10.43 6.08 -6.58
CA ARG A 78 10.22 5.41 -7.85
C ARG A 78 11.08 4.15 -7.91
N MET A 79 10.46 3.05 -8.30
CA MET A 79 11.06 1.73 -8.31
C MET A 79 10.75 1.00 -9.61
N GLN A 80 11.65 0.12 -10.01
CA GLN A 80 11.48 -0.72 -11.18
C GLN A 80 11.92 -2.15 -10.87
N LYS A 81 11.12 -3.12 -11.31
CA LYS A 81 11.45 -4.54 -11.28
C LYS A 81 12.25 -4.90 -12.53
N LEU A 82 13.40 -5.53 -12.36
CA LEU A 82 14.29 -5.97 -13.44
C LEU A 82 14.00 -7.43 -13.76
N ASN A 83 13.08 -7.66 -14.70
CA ASN A 83 12.61 -9.02 -15.06
C ASN A 83 13.72 -9.91 -15.65
N ASN A 84 14.80 -9.31 -16.17
CA ASN A 84 15.95 -10.01 -16.73
C ASN A 84 17.04 -10.33 -15.69
N LEU A 85 16.87 -9.90 -14.44
CA LEU A 85 17.83 -10.09 -13.35
C LEU A 85 17.11 -10.62 -12.11
N ASP A 86 16.63 -11.85 -12.20
CA ASP A 86 16.00 -12.57 -11.07
C ASP A 86 14.89 -11.79 -10.36
N HIS A 87 14.12 -11.01 -11.13
CA HIS A 87 12.94 -10.30 -10.64
C HIS A 87 13.19 -9.32 -9.49
N ILE A 88 14.43 -8.83 -9.35
CA ILE A 88 14.81 -7.88 -8.30
C ILE A 88 14.19 -6.50 -8.53
N TRP A 89 13.99 -5.78 -7.43
CA TRP A 89 13.59 -4.38 -7.43
C TRP A 89 14.78 -3.45 -7.27
N ARG A 90 14.73 -2.36 -8.00
CA ARG A 90 15.70 -1.26 -7.93
C ARG A 90 14.95 0.05 -7.69
N VAL A 91 15.47 0.88 -6.79
CA VAL A 91 15.03 2.28 -6.69
C VAL A 91 15.64 3.04 -7.85
N THR A 92 14.80 3.63 -8.70
CA THR A 92 15.19 4.39 -9.90
C THR A 92 15.15 5.90 -9.68
N GLY A 93 14.56 6.35 -8.58
CA GLY A 93 14.62 7.73 -8.14
C GLY A 93 13.84 7.96 -6.87
N SER A 94 14.09 9.10 -6.24
CA SER A 94 13.28 9.57 -5.13
C SER A 94 13.15 11.08 -5.19
N ASN A 95 12.09 11.59 -4.59
CA ASN A 95 11.89 13.00 -4.34
C ASN A 95 11.44 13.15 -2.89
N TRP A 96 11.89 14.18 -2.19
CA TRP A 96 11.48 14.41 -0.81
C TRP A 96 10.98 15.84 -0.64
N MET A 97 9.99 16.00 0.22
CA MET A 97 9.55 17.32 0.66
C MET A 97 9.54 17.35 2.17
N THR A 98 10.02 18.44 2.75
CA THR A 98 9.76 18.78 4.14
C THR A 98 8.58 19.75 4.15
N PRO A 99 7.34 19.31 4.40
CA PRO A 99 6.20 20.20 4.31
C PRO A 99 6.28 21.25 5.43
N THR A 100 6.46 22.53 5.08
CA THR A 100 6.28 23.61 6.07
C THR A 100 4.79 23.71 6.40
N GLY A 101 4.41 23.29 7.61
CA GLY A 101 3.06 23.51 8.15
C GLY A 101 2.16 22.29 8.30
N TYR A 102 2.68 21.06 8.14
CA TYR A 102 1.90 19.86 8.45
C TYR A 102 1.95 19.55 9.94
N ALA A 103 0.89 19.92 10.66
CA ALA A 103 0.33 19.00 11.64
C ALA A 103 0.11 17.66 10.92
N SER A 104 0.36 16.54 11.59
CA SER A 104 0.20 15.20 11.05
C SER A 104 -0.93 15.15 10.02
N ALA A 105 -0.62 14.73 8.80
CA ALA A 105 -1.59 14.00 8.00
C ALA A 105 -2.16 12.93 8.94
N ASP A 106 -3.31 13.20 9.56
CA ASP A 106 -3.93 12.27 10.48
C ASP A 106 -4.28 11.07 9.62
N GLU A 107 -3.47 10.01 9.73
CA GLU A 107 -3.57 8.78 8.98
C GLU A 107 -5.00 8.27 9.13
N ARG A 108 -5.87 8.59 8.16
CA ARG A 108 -7.29 8.23 8.22
C ARG A 108 -7.52 6.74 8.11
N TYR A 109 -6.47 5.97 7.87
CA TYR A 109 -6.49 4.52 7.89
C TYR A 109 -5.12 3.92 8.19
N ARG A 110 -5.11 2.68 8.63
CA ARG A 110 -3.94 1.82 8.79
C ARG A 110 -4.23 0.43 8.23
N MET A 111 -3.22 -0.18 7.59
CA MET A 111 -3.25 -1.61 7.30
C MET A 111 -2.95 -2.38 8.59
N LEU A 112 -3.73 -3.43 8.85
CA LEU A 112 -3.58 -4.27 10.02
C LEU A 112 -3.15 -5.68 9.62
N GLN A 113 -2.21 -6.25 10.36
CA GLN A 113 -2.14 -7.71 10.46
C GLN A 113 -3.30 -8.22 11.31
N ILE A 114 -3.81 -9.41 11.00
CA ILE A 114 -4.98 -9.98 11.70
C ILE A 114 -4.72 -10.12 13.22
N GLU A 115 -3.48 -10.34 13.63
CA GLU A 115 -3.05 -10.46 15.02
C GLU A 115 -3.11 -9.12 15.78
N GLU A 116 -2.92 -8.01 15.07
CA GLU A 116 -2.93 -6.64 15.59
C GLU A 116 -4.35 -6.08 15.70
N ALA A 117 -5.33 -6.74 15.07
CA ALA A 117 -6.71 -6.28 15.05
C ALA A 117 -7.41 -6.45 16.42
N PRO A 118 -8.33 -5.53 16.76
CA PRO A 118 -9.21 -5.69 17.92
C PRO A 118 -9.91 -7.05 17.90
N VAL A 119 -10.19 -7.63 19.07
CA VAL A 119 -10.75 -9.00 19.19
C VAL A 119 -11.98 -9.19 18.30
N GLN A 120 -12.94 -8.26 18.34
CA GLN A 120 -14.16 -8.32 17.53
C GLN A 120 -13.88 -8.26 16.02
N VAL A 121 -12.90 -7.46 15.60
CA VAL A 121 -12.51 -7.31 14.19
C VAL A 121 -11.81 -8.57 13.71
N ARG A 122 -10.95 -9.15 14.54
CA ARG A 122 -10.27 -10.42 14.25
C ARG A 122 -11.27 -11.55 14.10
N GLU A 123 -12.20 -11.72 15.04
CA GLU A 123 -13.24 -12.75 14.95
C GLU A 123 -14.09 -12.61 13.69
N TRP A 124 -14.52 -11.38 13.38
CA TRP A 124 -15.25 -11.07 12.15
C TRP A 124 -14.42 -11.38 10.90
N ALA A 125 -13.17 -10.93 10.82
CA ALA A 125 -12.34 -11.11 9.64
C ALA A 125 -11.97 -12.58 9.42
N THR A 126 -11.67 -13.33 10.49
CA THR A 126 -11.35 -14.77 10.42
C THR A 126 -12.51 -15.58 9.84
N GLN A 127 -13.77 -15.22 10.11
CA GLN A 127 -14.94 -15.88 9.51
C GLN A 127 -14.87 -15.84 7.97
N TRP A 128 -14.50 -14.70 7.40
CA TRP A 128 -14.45 -14.50 5.94
C TRP A 128 -13.15 -15.00 5.33
N MET A 129 -12.04 -14.97 6.08
CA MET A 129 -10.76 -15.53 5.63
C MET A 129 -10.83 -17.04 5.38
N ALA A 130 -11.76 -17.75 6.03
CA ALA A 130 -11.99 -19.18 5.82
C ALA A 130 -12.75 -19.52 4.52
N SER A 131 -13.25 -18.52 3.78
CA SER A 131 -13.88 -18.75 2.46
C SER A 131 -12.84 -19.27 1.46
N SER A 132 -13.24 -20.02 0.43
CA SER A 132 -12.36 -20.41 -0.67
C SER A 132 -12.28 -19.37 -1.78
N ASP A 133 -13.28 -18.48 -1.84
CA ASP A 133 -13.45 -17.50 -2.91
C ASP A 133 -12.91 -16.12 -2.53
N TRP A 134 -12.93 -15.21 -3.51
CA TRP A 134 -12.68 -13.79 -3.28
C TRP A 134 -13.80 -13.17 -2.46
N GLU A 135 -13.45 -12.51 -1.36
CA GLU A 135 -14.40 -11.93 -0.41
C GLU A 135 -14.11 -10.45 -0.17
N LYS A 136 -15.18 -9.65 -0.06
CA LYS A 136 -15.11 -8.20 0.20
C LYS A 136 -16.12 -7.86 1.27
N HIS A 137 -15.64 -7.51 2.45
CA HIS A 137 -16.49 -7.24 3.60
C HIS A 137 -16.05 -5.97 4.31
N TYR A 138 -17.00 -5.36 5.01
CA TYR A 138 -16.69 -4.28 5.94
C TYR A 138 -17.44 -4.48 7.26
N LEU A 139 -16.91 -3.87 8.31
CA LEU A 139 -17.51 -3.83 9.64
C LEU A 139 -17.41 -2.40 10.17
N LEU A 140 -18.56 -1.80 10.46
CA LEU A 140 -18.62 -0.54 11.20
C LEU A 140 -18.60 -0.85 12.71
N LEU A 141 -17.61 -0.33 13.43
CA LEU A 141 -17.50 -0.51 14.87
C LEU A 141 -17.18 0.84 15.53
N GLY A 142 -18.20 1.43 16.18
CA GLY A 142 -18.09 2.77 16.74
C GLY A 142 -17.87 3.80 15.63
N GLU A 143 -16.84 4.62 15.78
CA GLU A 143 -16.47 5.67 14.81
C GLU A 143 -15.51 5.17 13.72
N LYS A 144 -15.18 3.87 13.71
CA LYS A 144 -14.21 3.29 12.78
C LYS A 144 -14.86 2.30 11.82
N THR A 145 -14.38 2.29 10.59
CA THR A 145 -14.75 1.30 9.57
C THR A 145 -13.59 0.36 9.34
N TYR A 146 -13.84 -0.93 9.45
CA TYR A 146 -12.87 -1.97 9.12
C TYR A 146 -13.22 -2.55 7.75
N VAL A 147 -12.21 -2.77 6.91
CA VAL A 147 -12.39 -3.29 5.56
C VAL A 147 -11.53 -4.53 5.40
N LEU A 148 -12.14 -5.60 4.88
CA LEU A 148 -11.46 -6.83 4.51
C LEU A 148 -11.65 -7.08 3.01
N ILE A 149 -10.55 -7.27 2.30
CA ILE A 149 -10.55 -7.85 0.96
C ILE A 149 -9.68 -9.11 1.03
N LYS A 150 -10.25 -10.27 0.78
CA LYS A 150 -9.55 -11.55 0.84
C LYS A 150 -9.51 -12.17 -0.56
N THR A 151 -8.33 -12.70 -0.93
CA THR A 151 -8.09 -13.33 -2.23
C THR A 151 -8.70 -14.73 -2.29
N SER A 152 -8.60 -15.47 -3.39
CA SER A 152 -9.06 -16.87 -3.39
C SER A 152 -8.10 -17.79 -2.61
N GLU A 153 -8.41 -19.08 -2.49
CA GLU A 153 -7.45 -20.09 -2.01
C GLU A 153 -6.25 -20.31 -2.96
N SER A 154 -6.24 -19.67 -4.12
CA SER A 154 -5.09 -19.73 -5.02
C SER A 154 -3.88 -19.10 -4.35
N ASN A 155 -2.80 -19.87 -4.25
CA ASN A 155 -1.51 -19.42 -3.76
C ASN A 155 -0.78 -18.47 -4.73
N THR A 156 -1.46 -17.97 -5.75
CA THR A 156 -0.96 -17.02 -6.74
C THR A 156 -1.75 -15.72 -6.73
N ASP A 157 -2.92 -15.70 -6.06
CA ASP A 157 -3.81 -14.56 -6.03
C ASP A 157 -3.38 -13.57 -4.96
N SER A 158 -3.15 -12.31 -5.34
CA SER A 158 -2.74 -11.23 -4.42
C SER A 158 -3.65 -10.02 -4.57
N VAL A 159 -3.84 -9.29 -3.47
CA VAL A 159 -4.58 -8.03 -3.44
C VAL A 159 -3.72 -6.88 -2.93
N GLU A 160 -3.85 -5.71 -3.56
CA GLU A 160 -3.23 -4.48 -3.09
C GLU A 160 -4.22 -3.32 -3.04
N LEU A 161 -4.15 -2.49 -1.99
CA LEU A 161 -4.91 -1.25 -1.90
C LEU A 161 -4.32 -0.22 -2.86
N GLN A 162 -5.19 0.42 -3.64
CA GLN A 162 -4.84 1.55 -4.48
C GLN A 162 -5.21 2.88 -3.82
N ASP A 163 -6.46 3.02 -3.37
CA ASP A 163 -6.96 4.29 -2.85
C ASP A 163 -8.16 4.12 -1.90
N LEU A 164 -8.37 5.11 -1.04
CA LEU A 164 -9.55 5.26 -0.18
C LEU A 164 -10.19 6.64 -0.39
N GLY A 165 -11.43 6.65 -0.85
CA GLY A 165 -12.26 7.85 -0.99
C GLY A 165 -13.30 7.97 0.12
N PHE A 166 -13.58 9.19 0.56
CA PHE A 166 -14.63 9.46 1.55
C PHE A 166 -15.57 10.52 0.99
N TRP A 167 -16.83 10.17 0.80
CA TRP A 167 -17.81 11.11 0.30
C TRP A 167 -19.19 10.83 0.86
N ALA A 168 -19.83 11.87 1.41
CA ALA A 168 -21.22 11.85 1.88
C ALA A 168 -21.58 10.62 2.73
N GLY A 169 -20.76 10.26 3.73
CA GLY A 169 -21.04 9.10 4.61
C GLY A 169 -20.64 7.74 4.04
N GLU A 170 -20.18 7.67 2.79
CA GLU A 170 -19.72 6.45 2.13
C GLU A 170 -18.18 6.40 2.07
N LEU A 171 -17.63 5.19 2.25
CA LEU A 171 -16.22 4.88 2.02
C LEU A 171 -16.06 4.14 0.69
N SER A 172 -15.24 4.66 -0.21
CA SER A 172 -14.87 3.98 -1.44
C SER A 172 -13.48 3.36 -1.30
N VAL A 173 -13.35 2.08 -1.61
CA VAL A 173 -12.11 1.30 -1.52
C VAL A 173 -11.71 0.85 -2.91
N SER A 174 -10.65 1.43 -3.45
CA SER A 174 -10.09 1.03 -4.75
C SER A 174 -8.91 0.09 -4.53
N PHE A 175 -8.90 -1.06 -5.20
CA PHE A 175 -7.87 -2.09 -5.03
C PHE A 175 -7.49 -2.72 -6.38
N GLN A 176 -6.42 -3.51 -6.37
CA GLN A 176 -5.91 -4.26 -7.51
C GLN A 176 -5.84 -5.74 -7.16
N THR A 177 -6.10 -6.59 -8.16
CA THR A 177 -5.95 -8.03 -8.06
C THR A 177 -4.84 -8.50 -8.99
N PHE A 178 -4.04 -9.45 -8.52
CA PHE A 178 -2.96 -10.08 -9.29
C PHE A 178 -3.12 -11.58 -9.22
N ASP A 179 -2.95 -12.26 -10.34
CA ASP A 179 -2.66 -13.70 -10.40
C ASP A 179 -1.21 -13.86 -10.89
N TYR A 180 -0.32 -14.25 -9.98
CA TYR A 180 1.11 -14.41 -10.27
C TYR A 180 1.48 -15.75 -10.94
N SER A 181 0.49 -16.59 -11.27
CA SER A 181 0.66 -17.91 -11.90
C SER A 181 1.74 -18.80 -11.22
N LYS A 182 2.19 -19.89 -11.86
CA LYS A 182 3.12 -20.89 -11.24
C LYS A 182 4.53 -20.35 -10.91
N THR A 183 4.79 -19.08 -11.20
CA THR A 183 6.10 -18.43 -11.11
C THR A 183 6.22 -17.44 -9.94
N ALA A 184 5.18 -17.31 -9.13
CA ALA A 184 5.17 -16.41 -7.99
C ALA A 184 6.14 -16.86 -6.87
N ASP A 185 6.98 -15.95 -6.39
CA ASP A 185 7.54 -16.04 -5.04
C ASP A 185 6.39 -15.83 -4.04
N PRO A 186 6.11 -16.80 -3.14
CA PRO A 186 5.03 -16.70 -2.14
C PRO A 186 5.07 -15.41 -1.30
N SER A 187 6.24 -14.78 -1.15
CA SER A 187 6.38 -13.51 -0.41
C SER A 187 5.76 -12.30 -1.10
N LEU A 188 5.45 -12.39 -2.39
CA LEU A 188 4.79 -11.34 -3.18
C LEU A 188 3.26 -11.41 -3.12
N ILE A 189 2.73 -12.48 -2.54
CA ILE A 189 1.29 -12.71 -2.44
C ILE A 189 0.78 -12.13 -1.12
N SER A 190 -0.21 -11.25 -1.24
CA SER A 190 -0.99 -10.75 -0.12
C SER A 190 -2.34 -11.44 -0.17
N ASP A 191 -2.52 -12.46 0.65
CA ASP A 191 -3.75 -13.27 0.70
C ASP A 191 -4.97 -12.45 1.16
N TYR A 192 -4.72 -11.31 1.80
CA TYR A 192 -5.76 -10.38 2.19
C TYR A 192 -5.23 -8.95 2.35
N LEU A 193 -6.19 -8.03 2.46
CA LEU A 193 -6.04 -6.66 2.87
C LEU A 193 -7.01 -6.41 4.04
N LEU A 194 -6.50 -6.07 5.22
CA LEU A 194 -7.30 -5.65 6.35
C LEU A 194 -6.95 -4.19 6.69
N LEU A 195 -7.95 -3.32 6.64
CA LEU A 195 -7.81 -1.90 6.97
C LEU A 195 -8.62 -1.57 8.21
N GLU A 196 -8.05 -0.72 9.05
CA GLU A 196 -8.82 0.10 9.99
C GLU A 196 -8.85 1.53 9.45
N VAL A 197 -10.04 2.10 9.35
CA VAL A 197 -10.27 3.44 8.81
C VAL A 197 -10.93 4.28 9.90
N ASP A 198 -10.30 5.40 10.27
CA ASP A 198 -10.77 6.37 11.27
C ASP A 198 -11.88 7.26 10.68
N TYR A 199 -12.95 6.60 10.25
CA TYR A 199 -14.14 7.19 9.65
C TYR A 199 -15.33 6.24 9.79
N ALA A 200 -16.48 6.74 10.21
CA ALA A 200 -17.73 5.98 10.24
C ALA A 200 -18.40 6.03 8.85
N ALA A 201 -18.34 4.92 8.10
CA ALA A 201 -19.01 4.78 6.82
C ALA A 201 -20.51 4.47 6.99
N GLU A 202 -21.27 5.43 7.53
CA GLU A 202 -22.69 5.29 7.88
C GLU A 202 -23.58 4.90 6.69
N HIS A 203 -23.17 5.27 5.47
CA HIS A 203 -23.88 4.92 4.24
C HIS A 203 -23.27 3.71 3.52
N GLY A 204 -22.29 3.04 4.13
CA GLY A 204 -21.69 1.81 3.65
C GLY A 204 -20.34 1.99 2.95
N VAL A 205 -19.84 0.88 2.41
CA VAL A 205 -18.54 0.80 1.74
C VAL A 205 -18.72 0.30 0.30
N SER A 206 -18.19 1.03 -0.67
CA SER A 206 -18.11 0.59 -2.06
C SER A 206 -16.72 0.06 -2.38
N PHE A 207 -16.67 -1.08 -3.07
CA PHE A 207 -15.44 -1.73 -3.50
C PHE A 207 -15.26 -1.57 -5.00
N ARG A 208 -14.12 -1.03 -5.43
CA ARG A 208 -13.78 -0.84 -6.83
C ARG A 208 -12.48 -1.55 -7.17
N GLU A 209 -12.58 -2.54 -8.04
CA GLU A 209 -11.39 -3.13 -8.65
C GLU A 209 -10.92 -2.24 -9.79
N SER A 210 -9.72 -1.70 -9.66
CA SER A 210 -9.16 -0.71 -10.59
C SER A 210 -8.36 -1.34 -11.73
N TYR A 211 -7.78 -2.51 -11.47
CA TYR A 211 -6.95 -3.25 -12.40
C TYR A 211 -6.93 -4.74 -11.99
N SER A 212 -7.03 -5.62 -12.98
CA SER A 212 -6.85 -7.06 -12.82
C SER A 212 -5.74 -7.49 -13.78
N TYR A 213 -4.68 -8.06 -13.24
CA TYR A 213 -3.59 -8.64 -14.02
C TYR A 213 -3.64 -10.16 -13.94
N ARG A 214 -3.57 -10.80 -15.11
CA ARG A 214 -3.44 -12.25 -15.25
C ARG A 214 -2.25 -12.52 -16.18
N GLU A 215 -1.25 -13.24 -15.71
CA GLU A 215 -0.18 -13.79 -16.58
C GLU A 215 -0.66 -14.98 -17.40
#